data_AF-A0A7J4SPN9-F1
#
_entry.id   AF-A0A7J4SPN9-F1
#
_cell.length_a   1.000
_cell.length_b   1.000
_cell.length_c   1.000
_cell.angle_alpha   90.00
_cell.angle_beta   90.00
_cell.angle_gamma   90.00
#
_symmetry.space_group_name_H-M   'P 1'
#
loop_
_entity.id
_entity.type
_entity.pdbx_description
1 polymer ?
#
loop_
_entity_poly.entity_id
_entity_poly.type
_entity_poly.pdbx_seq_one_letter_code
_entity_poly.pdbx_strand_id
1 'polypeptide(L)' 'MVQNMIDELNEAMADAVKSDNGNNAAMTRVRKAMQSAKGAAQDVRMKISSIRNG' A
#
# COMPACT_ATOMS: atom_id res chain seq x y z
N MET A 1 -7.52 0.96 -10.52
CA MET A 1 -7.51 1.97 -9.43
C MET A 1 -7.19 1.31 -8.10
N VAL A 2 -8.07 0.44 -7.59
CA VAL A 2 -7.79 -0.32 -6.34
C VAL A 2 -6.75 -1.43 -6.57
N GLN A 3 -6.66 -1.97 -7.79
CA GLN A 3 -5.75 -3.07 -8.12
C GLN A 3 -4.29 -2.79 -7.75
N ASN A 4 -3.74 -1.62 -8.10
CA ASN A 4 -2.36 -1.29 -7.75
C ASN A 4 -2.11 -1.31 -6.22
N MET A 5 -3.06 -0.81 -5.43
CA MET A 5 -2.98 -0.89 -3.97
C MET A 5 -3.01 -2.34 -3.48
N ILE A 6 -3.82 -3.19 -4.10
CA ILE A 6 -3.88 -4.62 -3.77
C ILE A 6 -2.55 -5.31 -4.10
N ASP A 7 -1.96 -5.01 -5.26
CA ASP A 7 -0.69 -5.61 -5.69
C ASP A 7 0.44 -5.23 -4.72
N GLU A 8 0.53 -3.96 -4.32
CA GLU A 8 1.53 -3.48 -3.35
C GLU A 8 1.36 -4.14 -1.97
N LEU A 9 0.12 -4.36 -1.52
CA LEU A 9 -0.15 -5.05 -0.26
C LEU A 9 0.21 -6.53 -0.33
N ASN A 10 -0.09 -7.20 -1.45
CA ASN A 10 0.24 -8.61 -1.66
C ASN A 10 1.76 -8.85 -1.68
N GLU A 11 2.52 -7.99 -2.34
CA GLU A 11 3.98 -8.07 -2.36
C GLU A 11 4.60 -7.89 -0.96
N ALA A 12 3.97 -7.07 -0.11
CA ALA A 12 4.45 -6.83 1.26
C ALA A 12 4.20 -8.01 2.22
N MET A 13 3.28 -8.94 1.89
CA MET A 13 2.88 -10.02 2.81
C MET A 13 4.06 -10.92 3.22
N ALA A 14 4.93 -11.27 2.28
CA ALA A 14 6.07 -12.15 2.56
C ALA A 14 7.15 -11.46 3.42
N ASP A 15 7.22 -10.13 3.38
CA ASP A 15 8.13 -9.35 4.21
C ASP A 15 7.52 -8.97 5.56
N ALA A 16 6.20 -8.90 5.68
CA ALA A 16 5.52 -8.61 6.95
C ALA A 16 5.93 -9.60 8.05
N VAL A 17 5.93 -10.90 7.75
CA VAL A 17 6.36 -11.95 8.71
C VAL A 17 7.82 -11.77 9.12
N LYS A 18 8.70 -11.37 8.19
CA LYS A 18 10.13 -11.13 8.50
C LYS A 18 10.33 -9.84 9.29
N SER A 19 9.52 -8.82 9.00
CA SER A 19 9.49 -7.54 9.70
C SER A 19 9.16 -7.73 11.18
N ASP A 20 8.12 -8.51 11.48
CA ASP A 20 7.71 -8.81 12.86
C ASP A 20 8.80 -9.55 13.66
N ASN A 21 9.67 -10.29 12.96
CA ASN A 21 10.82 -10.98 13.54
C ASN A 21 12.10 -10.12 13.59
N GLY A 22 12.01 -8.81 13.37
CA GLY A 22 13.13 -7.87 13.52
C GLY A 22 14.06 -7.73 12.31
N ASN A 23 13.67 -8.21 11.13
CA ASN A 23 14.48 -8.04 9.92
C ASN A 23 14.39 -6.59 9.40
N ASN A 24 15.47 -5.82 9.55
CA ASN A 24 15.57 -4.41 9.13
C ASN A 24 15.29 -4.16 7.64
N ALA A 25 15.75 -5.05 6.76
CA ALA A 25 15.52 -4.91 5.33
C ALA A 25 14.03 -5.15 4.98
N ALA A 26 13.42 -6.15 5.60
CA ALA A 26 11.99 -6.42 5.45
C ALA A 26 11.14 -5.26 6.00
N MET A 27 11.46 -4.73 7.19
CA MET A 27 10.81 -3.53 7.74
C MET A 27 10.88 -2.35 6.75
N THR A 28 12.03 -2.12 6.11
CA THR A 28 12.19 -1.06 5.11
C THR A 28 11.29 -1.27 3.89
N ARG A 29 11.19 -2.51 3.40
CA ARG A 29 10.33 -2.85 2.25
C ARG A 29 8.85 -2.73 2.59
N VAL A 30 8.41 -3.26 3.73
CA VAL A 30 7.04 -3.10 4.24
C VAL A 30 6.69 -1.63 4.38
N ARG A 31 7.56 -0.81 4.99
CA ARG A 31 7.31 0.64 5.14
C ARG A 31 7.10 1.33 3.78
N LYS A 32 7.93 1.01 2.78
CA LYS A 32 7.82 1.57 1.44
C LYS A 32 6.52 1.14 0.76
N ALA A 33 6.17 -0.15 0.81
CA ALA A 33 4.92 -0.66 0.26
C ALA A 33 3.70 0.02 0.90
N MET A 34 3.67 0.21 2.23
CA MET A 34 2.58 0.92 2.91
C MET A 34 2.48 2.40 2.49
N GLN A 35 3.61 3.05 2.21
CA GLN A 35 3.61 4.44 1.72
C GLN A 35 3.00 4.55 0.32
N SER A 36 3.34 3.62 -0.58
CA SER A 36 2.74 3.56 -1.91
C SER A 36 1.24 3.26 -1.83
N ALA A 37 0.85 2.28 -1.00
CA ALA A 37 -0.54 1.88 -0.85
C ALA A 37 -1.42 3.03 -0.34
N LYS A 38 -0.89 3.84 0.58
CA LYS A 38 -1.54 5.07 1.05
C LYS A 38 -1.77 6.06 -0.10
N GLY A 39 -0.79 6.26 -0.97
CA GLY A 39 -0.93 7.11 -2.15
C GLY A 39 -2.02 6.61 -3.09
N ALA A 40 -1.98 5.32 -3.45
CA ALA A 40 -2.98 4.69 -4.31
C ALA A 40 -4.40 4.79 -3.71
N ALA A 41 -4.56 4.60 -2.40
CA ALA A 41 -5.83 4.77 -1.70
C ALA A 41 -6.36 6.21 -1.80
N GLN A 42 -5.47 7.20 -1.66
CA GLN A 42 -5.83 8.61 -1.79
C GLN A 42 -6.32 8.94 -3.21
N ASP A 43 -5.67 8.40 -4.23
CA ASP A 43 -6.07 8.59 -5.63
C ASP A 43 -7.45 8.02 -5.92
N VAL A 44 -7.74 6.80 -5.41
CA VAL A 44 -9.06 6.19 -5.48
C VAL A 44 -10.12 7.09 -4.83
N ARG A 45 -9.85 7.57 -3.60
CA ARG A 45 -10.78 8.47 -2.88
C ARG A 45 -11.05 9.75 -3.67
N MET A 46 -10.01 10.41 -4.18
CA MET A 46 -10.15 11.66 -4.92
C MET A 46 -11.01 11.46 -6.18
N LYS A 47 -10.77 10.37 -6.91
CA LYS A 47 -11.57 10.04 -8.11
C LYS A 47 -13.04 9.79 -7.79
N ILE A 48 -13.34 9.01 -6.73
CA ILE A 48 -14.73 8.80 -6.29
C ILE A 48 -15.38 10.13 -5.90
N SER A 49 -14.68 10.99 -5.16
CA SER A 49 -15.20 12.30 -4.78
C SER A 49 -15.45 13.18 -6.01
N SER A 50 -14.60 13.12 -7.02
CA SER A 50 -14.78 13.85 -8.29
C SER A 50 -16.00 13.34 -9.06
N ILE A 51 -16.25 12.03 -9.07
CA ILE A 51 -17.43 11.43 -9.73
C ILE A 51 -18.72 11.85 -9.02
N ARG A 52 -18.72 11.87 -7.68
CA ARG A 52 -19.92 12.21 -6.89
C ARG A 52 -20.29 13.70 -6.99
N ASN A 53 -19.29 14.56 -7.10
CA ASN A 53 -19.46 16.01 -7.01
C ASN A 53 -19.41 16.71 -8.39
N GLY A 54 -19.31 15.95 -9.48
CA GLY A 54 -19.42 16.43 -10.87
C GLY A 54 -20.74 15.99 -11.47
#